data_AF-A0A257RPL2-F1
#
_entry.id   AF-A0A257RPL2-F1
#
_cell.length_a   1.000
_cell.length_b   1.000
_cell.length_c   1.000
_cell.angle_alpha   90.00
_cell.angle_beta   90.00
_cell.angle_gamma   90.00
#
_symmetry.space_group_name_H-M   'P 1'
#
loop_
_entity.id
_entity.type
_entity.pdbx_description
1 polymer ?
#
loop_
_entity_poly.entity_id
_entity_poly.type
_entity_poly.pdbx_seq_one_letter_code
_entity_poly.pdbx_strand_id
1 'polypeptide(L)'
;AEADMVIEAVFEEMDLKKQIFGRLDAVAKSGAVIATNTSTLDVDAIAHSTKRPSDVLGMHFFSPANVMKLLEIVRGEASSHQSIATAIAVGKAMGKVPVVVGNCDGFVGNRMLARRTTECERLLLEGALPQQVDAVVLNFGFPMGPFAMGDLAGLDVGWRIRKHRGVTAPISDVLCEQGRFGQKTGRGYYIYENGSRTPTPDPEVAALIEATAARLGITRRAISDQEILERMTYPMINEAARILEEGIAIRPSDIDVVWVYGYGWPVWRGGPCFHADLVGLPTIVERLAHYANTTGDVGLQPSDLLTQLAAEGKGFADFGKGAKAAAA
;
A
#
# COMPACT_ATOMS: atom_id res chain seq x y z
N ALA A 1 -6.16 -16.57 -31.41
CA ALA A 1 -4.90 -16.42 -30.66
C ALA A 1 -4.60 -17.73 -29.91
N GLU A 2 -3.33 -18.07 -29.67
CA GLU A 2 -2.92 -19.39 -29.10
C GLU A 2 -2.50 -19.35 -27.62
N ALA A 3 -2.30 -18.17 -27.03
CA ALA A 3 -1.84 -18.03 -25.65
C ALA A 3 -2.85 -18.58 -24.63
N ASP A 4 -2.35 -19.26 -23.60
CA ASP A 4 -3.13 -19.76 -22.44
C ASP A 4 -3.48 -18.67 -21.42
N MET A 5 -2.67 -17.62 -21.36
CA MET A 5 -2.89 -16.47 -20.49
C MET A 5 -2.43 -15.18 -21.17
N VAL A 6 -3.19 -14.10 -20.97
CA VAL A 6 -2.82 -12.74 -21.39
C VAL A 6 -2.78 -11.85 -20.15
N ILE A 7 -1.69 -11.11 -19.96
CA ILE A 7 -1.56 -10.13 -18.87
C ILE A 7 -1.50 -8.74 -19.49
N GLU A 8 -2.55 -7.95 -19.25
CA GLU A 8 -2.69 -6.58 -19.73
C GLU A 8 -1.95 -5.62 -18.79
N ALA A 9 -1.09 -4.76 -19.34
CA ALA A 9 -0.33 -3.75 -18.61
C ALA A 9 -0.21 -2.42 -19.38
N VAL A 10 -1.31 -1.98 -20.00
CA VAL A 10 -1.46 -0.66 -20.62
C VAL A 10 -1.80 0.40 -19.56
N PHE A 11 -2.01 1.64 -20.01
CA PHE A 11 -2.35 2.78 -19.16
C PHE A 11 -3.52 2.51 -18.21
N GLU A 12 -3.46 3.14 -17.04
CA GLU A 12 -4.39 2.97 -15.92
C GLU A 12 -5.67 3.78 -16.15
N GLU A 13 -6.43 3.43 -17.19
CA GLU A 13 -7.72 4.05 -17.51
C GLU A 13 -8.81 3.00 -17.72
N MET A 14 -9.92 3.15 -17.00
CA MET A 14 -11.01 2.16 -16.98
C MET A 14 -11.60 1.92 -18.38
N ASP A 15 -11.90 2.98 -19.12
CA ASP A 15 -12.52 2.85 -20.45
C ASP A 15 -11.59 2.16 -21.46
N LEU A 16 -10.29 2.49 -21.42
CA LEU A 16 -9.28 1.84 -22.25
C LEU A 16 -9.18 0.35 -21.91
N LYS A 17 -9.12 0.00 -20.62
CA LYS A 17 -9.05 -1.40 -20.19
C LYS A 17 -10.31 -2.17 -20.58
N LYS A 18 -11.51 -1.63 -20.38
CA LYS A 18 -12.76 -2.25 -20.84
C LYS A 18 -12.77 -2.51 -22.36
N GLN A 19 -12.30 -1.53 -23.15
CA GLN A 19 -12.18 -1.71 -24.61
C GLN A 19 -11.21 -2.84 -24.97
N ILE A 20 -10.04 -2.90 -24.30
CA ILE A 20 -9.03 -3.94 -24.55
C ILE A 20 -9.56 -5.31 -24.12
N PHE A 21 -10.18 -5.42 -22.96
CA PHE A 21 -10.72 -6.68 -22.46
C PHE A 21 -11.85 -7.22 -23.33
N GLY A 22 -12.76 -6.37 -23.82
CA GLY A 22 -13.77 -6.77 -24.80
C GLY A 22 -13.16 -7.28 -26.13
N ARG A 23 -12.04 -6.71 -26.57
CA ARG A 23 -11.30 -7.22 -27.75
C ARG A 23 -10.58 -8.53 -27.45
N LEU A 24 -9.94 -8.66 -26.29
CA LEU A 24 -9.26 -9.87 -25.86
C LEU A 24 -10.24 -11.04 -25.74
N ASP A 25 -11.44 -10.81 -25.19
CA ASP A 25 -12.50 -11.81 -25.09
C ASP A 25 -12.88 -12.41 -26.45
N ALA A 26 -12.92 -11.59 -27.51
CA ALA A 26 -13.25 -12.04 -28.85
C ALA A 26 -12.14 -12.86 -29.54
N VAL A 27 -10.86 -12.64 -29.20
CA VAL A 27 -9.70 -13.24 -29.91
C VAL A 27 -8.96 -14.32 -29.12
N ALA A 28 -9.10 -14.31 -27.79
CA ALA A 28 -8.50 -15.31 -26.91
C ALA A 28 -9.22 -16.65 -27.06
N LYS A 29 -8.44 -17.74 -27.10
CA LYS A 29 -9.00 -19.09 -27.16
C LYS A 29 -9.87 -19.39 -25.93
N SER A 30 -10.78 -20.36 -26.07
CA SER A 30 -11.62 -20.81 -24.94
C SER A 30 -10.74 -21.31 -23.79
N GLY A 31 -11.08 -20.95 -22.56
CA GLY A 31 -10.34 -21.32 -21.36
C GLY A 31 -9.03 -20.57 -21.12
N ALA A 32 -8.67 -19.59 -21.98
CA ALA A 32 -7.54 -18.71 -21.71
C ALA A 32 -7.89 -17.71 -20.59
N VAL A 33 -6.99 -17.53 -19.63
CA VAL A 33 -7.13 -16.56 -18.54
C VAL A 33 -6.71 -15.18 -19.01
N ILE A 34 -7.52 -14.15 -18.74
CA ILE A 34 -7.20 -12.76 -19.09
C ILE A 34 -7.02 -11.97 -17.80
N ALA A 35 -5.80 -11.56 -17.52
CA ALA A 35 -5.43 -10.83 -16.31
C ALA A 35 -5.14 -9.36 -16.59
N THR A 36 -5.46 -8.47 -15.65
CA THR A 36 -5.02 -7.06 -15.67
C THR A 36 -3.96 -6.81 -14.60
N ASN A 37 -2.94 -6.01 -14.93
CA ASN A 37 -1.94 -5.49 -14.00
C ASN A 37 -2.36 -4.18 -13.33
N THR A 38 -3.65 -3.84 -13.34
CA THR A 38 -4.14 -2.62 -12.67
C THR A 38 -3.73 -2.59 -11.20
N SER A 39 -3.47 -1.38 -10.68
CA SER A 39 -3.08 -1.13 -9.29
C SER A 39 -4.23 -0.58 -8.44
N THR A 40 -5.25 -0.01 -9.07
CA THR A 40 -6.34 0.72 -8.38
C THR A 40 -7.73 0.54 -8.98
N LEU A 41 -7.83 0.04 -10.22
CA LEU A 41 -9.12 -0.09 -10.89
C LEU A 41 -9.83 -1.36 -10.44
N ASP A 42 -11.16 -1.26 -10.39
CA ASP A 42 -12.05 -2.36 -10.09
C ASP A 42 -11.95 -3.47 -11.16
N VAL A 43 -11.42 -4.62 -10.75
CA VAL A 43 -11.24 -5.80 -11.61
C VAL A 43 -12.58 -6.35 -12.07
N ASP A 44 -13.64 -6.26 -11.27
CA ASP A 44 -14.98 -6.72 -11.63
C ASP A 44 -15.57 -5.84 -12.72
N ALA A 45 -15.40 -4.52 -12.64
CA ALA A 45 -15.81 -3.61 -13.71
C ALA A 45 -15.11 -3.90 -15.05
N ILE A 46 -13.85 -4.36 -15.01
CA ILE A 46 -13.12 -4.83 -16.19
C ILE A 46 -13.67 -6.18 -16.66
N ALA A 47 -13.88 -7.14 -15.76
CA ALA A 47 -14.41 -8.47 -16.08
C ALA A 47 -15.79 -8.42 -16.76
N HIS A 48 -16.67 -7.53 -16.32
CA HIS A 48 -18.00 -7.29 -16.90
C HIS A 48 -17.99 -6.78 -18.34
N SER A 49 -16.83 -6.35 -18.87
CA SER A 49 -16.68 -6.02 -20.30
C SER A 49 -16.46 -7.25 -21.19
N THR A 50 -16.43 -8.45 -20.61
CA THR A 50 -16.20 -9.72 -21.31
C THR A 50 -17.38 -10.67 -21.16
N LYS A 51 -17.46 -11.69 -22.02
CA LYS A 51 -18.39 -12.82 -21.89
C LYS A 51 -17.83 -13.97 -21.04
N ARG A 52 -16.64 -13.80 -20.44
CA ARG A 52 -15.93 -14.82 -19.65
C ARG A 52 -15.44 -14.28 -18.29
N PRO A 53 -16.29 -13.62 -17.48
CA PRO A 53 -15.83 -13.02 -16.22
C PRO A 53 -15.18 -14.05 -15.26
N SER A 54 -15.51 -15.34 -15.38
CA SER A 54 -14.86 -16.43 -14.64
C SER A 54 -13.38 -16.66 -14.98
N ASP A 55 -12.96 -16.22 -16.16
CA ASP A 55 -11.60 -16.35 -16.69
C ASP A 55 -10.81 -15.04 -16.55
N VAL A 56 -11.41 -14.01 -15.91
CA VAL A 56 -10.78 -12.71 -15.65
C VAL A 56 -10.38 -12.58 -14.19
N LEU A 57 -9.20 -12.01 -13.93
CA LEU A 57 -8.70 -11.67 -12.60
C LEU A 57 -7.64 -10.56 -12.66
N GLY A 58 -7.18 -10.05 -11.52
CA GLY A 58 -6.00 -9.18 -11.45
C GLY A 58 -4.71 -9.96 -11.19
N MET A 59 -3.63 -9.56 -11.85
CA MET A 59 -2.25 -9.96 -11.56
C MET A 59 -1.43 -8.69 -11.38
N HIS A 60 -1.48 -8.13 -10.18
CA HIS A 60 -0.82 -6.87 -9.86
C HIS A 60 0.65 -7.10 -9.49
N PHE A 61 1.53 -6.73 -10.43
CA PHE A 61 2.98 -6.81 -10.30
C PHE A 61 3.54 -5.56 -9.62
N PHE A 62 4.63 -5.76 -8.88
CA PHE A 62 5.32 -4.70 -8.15
C PHE A 62 6.51 -4.18 -8.94
N SER A 63 6.67 -2.86 -9.04
CA SER A 63 7.75 -2.26 -9.82
C SER A 63 9.09 -2.26 -9.06
N PRO A 64 10.23 -2.59 -9.69
CA PRO A 64 10.36 -3.12 -11.06
C PRO A 64 9.89 -4.58 -11.18
N ALA A 65 8.95 -4.84 -12.10
CA ALA A 65 8.23 -6.12 -12.20
C ALA A 65 9.14 -7.32 -12.53
N ASN A 66 10.31 -7.11 -13.11
CA ASN A 66 11.29 -8.17 -13.36
C ASN A 66 12.11 -8.53 -12.10
N VAL A 67 12.21 -7.65 -11.12
CA VAL A 67 13.02 -7.83 -9.90
C VAL A 67 12.13 -8.21 -8.72
N MET A 68 11.07 -7.44 -8.48
CA MET A 68 10.21 -7.61 -7.31
C MET A 68 9.54 -8.99 -7.33
N LYS A 69 9.49 -9.61 -6.14
CA LYS A 69 9.00 -10.98 -5.98
C LYS A 69 7.50 -11.03 -5.75
N LEU A 70 6.91 -10.04 -5.08
CA LEU A 70 5.48 -10.04 -4.82
C LEU A 70 4.65 -9.99 -6.11
N LEU A 71 3.55 -10.74 -6.10
CA LEU A 71 2.49 -10.67 -7.08
C LEU A 71 1.14 -10.78 -6.33
N GLU A 72 0.33 -9.73 -6.35
CA GLU A 72 -1.04 -9.81 -5.83
C GLU A 72 -1.95 -10.42 -6.91
N ILE A 73 -2.53 -11.58 -6.61
CA ILE A 73 -3.56 -12.22 -7.44
C ILE A 73 -4.92 -11.73 -6.93
N VAL A 74 -5.48 -10.75 -7.63
CA VAL A 74 -6.74 -10.10 -7.22
C VAL A 74 -7.90 -10.91 -7.76
N ARG A 75 -8.63 -11.59 -6.86
CA ARG A 75 -9.83 -12.34 -7.23
C ARG A 75 -11.00 -11.38 -7.42
N GLY A 76 -11.61 -11.41 -8.60
CA GLY A 76 -12.92 -10.82 -8.82
C GLY A 76 -14.02 -11.71 -8.22
N GLU A 77 -15.24 -11.19 -8.18
CA GLU A 77 -16.42 -11.89 -7.69
C GLU A 77 -16.70 -13.17 -8.49
N ALA A 78 -16.56 -13.09 -9.82
CA ALA A 78 -16.83 -14.19 -10.73
C ALA A 78 -15.62 -15.11 -10.98
N SER A 79 -14.39 -14.69 -10.63
CA SER A 79 -13.15 -15.41 -10.96
C SER A 79 -13.21 -16.86 -10.47
N SER A 80 -13.05 -17.82 -11.39
CA SER A 80 -13.12 -19.23 -11.04
C SER A 80 -11.90 -19.68 -10.21
N HIS A 81 -12.08 -20.71 -9.38
CA HIS A 81 -10.97 -21.35 -8.68
C HIS A 81 -9.86 -21.84 -9.63
N GLN A 82 -10.24 -22.29 -10.83
CA GLN A 82 -9.28 -22.72 -11.85
C GLN A 82 -8.44 -21.54 -12.37
N SER A 83 -9.06 -20.39 -12.64
CA SER A 83 -8.36 -19.17 -13.08
C SER A 83 -7.39 -18.68 -12.00
N ILE A 84 -7.83 -18.65 -10.74
CA ILE A 84 -6.99 -18.27 -9.60
C ILE A 84 -5.82 -19.25 -9.44
N ALA A 85 -6.06 -20.56 -9.47
CA ALA A 85 -5.01 -21.57 -9.38
C ALA A 85 -4.00 -21.48 -10.54
N THR A 86 -4.49 -21.18 -11.75
CA THR A 86 -3.66 -20.97 -12.94
C THR A 86 -2.77 -19.75 -12.75
N ALA A 87 -3.31 -18.62 -12.29
CA ALA A 87 -2.53 -17.40 -12.05
C ALA A 87 -1.47 -17.58 -10.95
N ILE A 88 -1.79 -18.33 -9.89
CA ILE A 88 -0.81 -18.72 -8.86
C ILE A 88 0.32 -19.57 -9.48
N ALA A 89 -0.02 -20.57 -10.29
CA ALA A 89 0.96 -21.45 -10.92
C ALA A 89 1.88 -20.68 -11.88
N VAL A 90 1.31 -19.80 -12.71
CA VAL A 90 2.06 -18.92 -13.62
C VAL A 90 2.95 -17.95 -12.83
N GLY A 91 2.43 -17.32 -11.78
CA GLY A 91 3.20 -16.47 -10.87
C GLY A 91 4.43 -17.18 -10.29
N LYS A 92 4.24 -18.39 -9.75
CA LYS A 92 5.34 -19.21 -9.23
C LYS A 92 6.36 -19.58 -10.31
N ALA A 93 5.89 -19.96 -11.51
CA ALA A 93 6.76 -20.28 -12.64
C ALA A 93 7.64 -19.08 -13.07
N MET A 94 7.13 -17.85 -12.93
CA MET A 94 7.90 -16.61 -13.13
C MET A 94 8.83 -16.25 -11.96
N GLY A 95 8.94 -17.12 -10.94
CA GLY A 95 9.75 -16.88 -9.74
C GLY A 95 9.18 -15.79 -8.84
N LYS A 96 7.85 -15.55 -8.89
CA LYS A 96 7.12 -14.65 -8.00
C LYS A 96 6.60 -15.38 -6.76
N VAL A 97 6.19 -14.60 -5.77
CA VAL A 97 5.50 -15.01 -4.56
C VAL A 97 4.06 -14.51 -4.68
N PRO A 98 3.14 -15.34 -5.22
CA PRO A 98 1.75 -14.93 -5.38
C PRO A 98 1.01 -14.94 -4.04
N VAL A 99 0.22 -13.88 -3.80
CA VAL A 99 -0.70 -13.78 -2.67
C VAL A 99 -2.09 -13.50 -3.23
N VAL A 100 -3.08 -14.32 -2.86
CA VAL A 100 -4.47 -14.11 -3.31
C VAL A 100 -5.14 -13.09 -2.41
N VAL A 101 -5.68 -12.04 -3.02
CA VAL A 101 -6.32 -10.91 -2.34
C VAL A 101 -7.67 -10.60 -2.99
N GLY A 102 -8.56 -9.96 -2.24
CA GLY A 102 -9.85 -9.45 -2.72
C GLY A 102 -9.70 -8.16 -3.52
N ASN A 103 -10.74 -7.86 -4.31
CA ASN A 103 -10.83 -6.66 -5.13
C ASN A 103 -11.31 -5.45 -4.29
N CYS A 104 -10.43 -4.48 -4.08
CA CYS A 104 -10.74 -3.16 -3.51
C CYS A 104 -9.69 -2.13 -3.95
N ASP A 105 -9.93 -0.83 -3.74
CA ASP A 105 -8.97 0.21 -4.10
C ASP A 105 -7.62 0.00 -3.37
N GLY A 106 -6.58 -0.28 -4.15
CA GLY A 106 -5.23 -0.54 -3.66
C GLY A 106 -4.99 -1.94 -3.06
N PHE A 107 -5.96 -2.85 -3.20
CA PHE A 107 -5.88 -4.24 -2.74
C PHE A 107 -5.43 -4.36 -1.27
N VAL A 108 -4.32 -5.06 -0.99
CA VAL A 108 -3.75 -5.12 0.37
C VAL A 108 -2.62 -4.11 0.50
N GLY A 109 -1.62 -4.20 -0.37
CA GLY A 109 -0.39 -3.44 -0.24
C GLY A 109 -0.59 -1.92 -0.33
N ASN A 110 -1.14 -1.45 -1.45
CA ASN A 110 -1.24 -0.01 -1.72
C ASN A 110 -2.25 0.64 -0.78
N ARG A 111 -3.33 -0.07 -0.43
CA ARG A 111 -4.33 0.34 0.55
C ARG A 111 -3.69 0.61 1.92
N MET A 112 -2.84 -0.30 2.41
CA MET A 112 -2.11 -0.10 3.65
C MET A 112 -1.06 1.02 3.53
N LEU A 113 -0.32 1.08 2.42
CA LEU A 113 0.70 2.12 2.19
C LEU A 113 0.10 3.53 2.19
N ALA A 114 -1.13 3.70 1.70
CA ALA A 114 -1.84 4.96 1.72
C ALA A 114 -2.01 5.51 3.16
N ARG A 115 -2.25 4.65 4.15
CA ARG A 115 -2.36 5.07 5.56
C ARG A 115 -1.06 5.63 6.11
N ARG A 116 0.08 4.97 5.84
CA ARG A 116 1.40 5.50 6.19
C ARG A 116 1.68 6.82 5.48
N THR A 117 1.31 6.92 4.21
CA THR A 117 1.56 8.11 3.39
C THR A 117 0.81 9.33 3.93
N THR A 118 -0.43 9.16 4.39
CA THR A 118 -1.19 10.22 5.08
C THR A 118 -0.47 10.72 6.33
N GLU A 119 0.09 9.82 7.13
CA GLU A 119 0.85 10.20 8.33
C GLU A 119 2.17 10.91 8.02
N CYS A 120 2.80 10.63 6.88
CA CYS A 120 4.03 11.33 6.47
C CYS A 120 3.78 12.85 6.40
N GLU A 121 2.73 13.26 5.70
CA GLU A 121 2.37 14.67 5.55
C GLU A 121 2.07 15.34 6.90
N ARG A 122 1.34 14.64 7.78
CA ARG A 122 0.99 15.16 9.11
C ARG A 122 2.18 15.30 10.02
N LEU A 123 3.07 14.31 10.05
CA LEU A 123 4.31 14.38 10.82
C LEU A 123 5.14 15.60 10.42
N LEU A 124 5.24 15.91 9.13
CA LEU A 124 5.94 17.12 8.68
C LEU A 124 5.27 18.40 9.20
N LEU A 125 3.96 18.51 9.05
CA LEU A 125 3.19 19.68 9.51
C LEU A 125 3.27 19.87 11.03
N GLU A 126 3.29 18.78 11.79
CA GLU A 126 3.30 18.79 13.25
C GLU A 126 4.69 19.00 13.86
N GLY A 127 5.77 18.86 13.09
CA GLY A 127 7.11 19.27 13.55
C GLY A 127 8.28 18.40 13.12
N ALA A 128 8.04 17.22 12.53
CA ALA A 128 9.12 16.39 11.99
C ALA A 128 9.67 16.97 10.67
N LEU A 129 10.85 16.48 10.29
CA LEU A 129 11.48 16.71 9.00
C LEU A 129 11.65 15.38 8.25
N PRO A 130 11.76 15.40 6.90
CA PRO A 130 11.87 14.18 6.11
C PRO A 130 12.95 13.22 6.60
N GLN A 131 14.15 13.75 6.89
CA GLN A 131 15.29 12.96 7.37
C GLN A 131 15.06 12.32 8.74
N GLN A 132 14.24 12.92 9.61
CA GLN A 132 13.94 12.33 10.92
C GLN A 132 13.03 11.11 10.76
N VAL A 133 11.98 11.25 9.94
CA VAL A 133 11.05 10.15 9.66
C VAL A 133 11.75 9.02 8.92
N ASP A 134 12.53 9.36 7.89
CA ASP A 134 13.28 8.36 7.14
C ASP A 134 14.29 7.63 8.02
N ALA A 135 15.00 8.33 8.91
CA ALA A 135 15.95 7.70 9.83
C ALA A 135 15.26 6.70 10.78
N VAL A 136 14.08 7.04 11.33
CA VAL A 136 13.32 6.12 12.19
C VAL A 136 12.87 4.88 11.42
N VAL A 137 12.35 5.06 10.21
CA VAL A 137 11.89 3.94 9.36
C VAL A 137 13.06 3.05 8.91
N LEU A 138 14.22 3.64 8.61
CA LEU A 138 15.46 2.91 8.33
C LEU A 138 15.96 2.13 9.56
N ASN A 139 15.99 2.77 10.74
CA ASN A 139 16.41 2.15 12.00
C ASN A 139 15.47 0.99 12.41
N PHE A 140 14.19 1.07 12.04
CA PHE A 140 13.27 -0.05 12.20
C PHE A 140 13.66 -1.27 11.36
N GLY A 141 14.25 -1.03 10.18
CA GLY A 141 14.81 -2.06 9.30
C GLY A 141 14.28 -2.04 7.86
N PHE A 142 13.50 -1.03 7.46
CA PHE A 142 13.14 -0.87 6.04
C PHE A 142 14.38 -0.51 5.21
N PRO A 143 14.44 -0.89 3.93
CA PRO A 143 15.58 -0.56 3.06
C PRO A 143 15.65 0.93 2.71
N MET A 144 14.55 1.67 2.86
CA MET A 144 14.44 3.08 2.50
C MET A 144 13.32 3.75 3.33
N GLY A 145 13.55 4.99 3.74
CA GLY A 145 12.52 5.81 4.38
C GLY A 145 11.45 6.28 3.37
N PRO A 146 10.23 6.62 3.83
CA PRO A 146 9.11 6.97 2.96
C PRO A 146 9.38 8.19 2.07
N PHE A 147 10.12 9.20 2.53
CA PHE A 147 10.39 10.40 1.73
C PHE A 147 11.44 10.14 0.64
N ALA A 148 12.53 9.45 0.99
CA ALA A 148 13.53 9.01 0.01
C ALA A 148 12.93 8.06 -1.02
N MET A 149 11.99 7.19 -0.61
CA MET A 149 11.21 6.36 -1.54
C MET A 149 10.37 7.23 -2.47
N GLY A 150 9.64 8.21 -1.92
CA GLY A 150 8.81 9.12 -2.72
C GLY A 150 9.62 9.84 -3.79
N ASP A 151 10.81 10.34 -3.43
CA ASP A 151 11.72 10.97 -4.36
C ASP A 151 12.27 9.99 -5.42
N LEU A 152 12.49 8.73 -5.07
CA LEU A 152 12.91 7.69 -6.02
C LEU A 152 11.79 7.35 -7.02
N ALA A 153 10.56 7.18 -6.54
CA ALA A 153 9.41 6.82 -7.37
C ALA A 153 8.99 7.97 -8.29
N GLY A 154 9.12 9.21 -7.81
CA GLY A 154 8.69 10.42 -8.49
C GLY A 154 7.44 11.00 -7.83
N LEU A 155 7.56 12.19 -7.24
CA LEU A 155 6.45 12.82 -6.51
C LEU A 155 5.24 13.14 -7.41
N ASP A 156 5.48 13.39 -8.70
CA ASP A 156 4.45 13.63 -9.72
C ASP A 156 3.53 12.44 -9.97
N VAL A 157 3.99 11.21 -9.70
CA VAL A 157 3.15 10.00 -9.80
C VAL A 157 2.03 10.09 -8.76
N GLY A 158 2.40 10.29 -7.49
CA GLY A 158 1.44 10.48 -6.41
C GLY A 158 0.58 11.73 -6.60
N TRP A 159 1.15 12.82 -7.10
CA TRP A 159 0.42 14.06 -7.36
C TRP A 159 -0.69 13.90 -8.40
N ARG A 160 -0.45 13.18 -9.50
CA ARG A 160 -1.48 12.88 -10.51
C ARG A 160 -2.63 12.07 -9.92
N ILE A 161 -2.32 11.06 -9.09
CA ILE A 161 -3.32 10.25 -8.39
C ILE A 161 -4.16 11.12 -7.45
N ARG A 162 -3.51 11.99 -6.66
CA ARG A 162 -4.19 12.92 -5.75
C ARG A 162 -5.12 13.89 -6.49
N LYS A 163 -4.66 14.49 -7.59
CA LYS A 163 -5.48 15.35 -8.46
C LYS A 163 -6.71 14.63 -9.02
N HIS A 164 -6.53 13.40 -9.51
CA HIS A 164 -7.64 12.60 -10.02
C HIS A 164 -8.68 12.28 -8.92
N ARG A 165 -8.22 12.04 -7.69
CA ARG A 165 -9.07 11.76 -6.53
C ARG A 165 -9.64 13.01 -5.84
N GLY A 166 -9.25 14.21 -6.27
CA GLY A 166 -9.65 15.46 -5.62
C GLY A 166 -9.12 15.64 -4.20
N VAL A 167 -8.00 15.00 -3.86
CA VAL A 167 -7.34 15.12 -2.54
C VAL A 167 -6.04 15.91 -2.66
N THR A 168 -5.56 16.49 -1.55
CA THR A 168 -4.37 17.34 -1.52
C THR A 168 -3.38 16.91 -0.45
N ALA A 169 -2.09 17.13 -0.70
CA ALA A 169 -1.00 17.01 0.28
C ALA A 169 -0.23 18.34 0.30
N PRO A 170 -0.49 19.23 1.29
CA PRO A 170 -0.02 20.63 1.30
C PRO A 170 1.46 20.88 0.99
N ILE A 171 2.35 19.99 1.39
CA ILE A 171 3.80 20.07 1.18
C ILE A 171 4.16 19.38 -0.13
N SER A 172 3.75 18.11 -0.29
CA SER A 172 4.07 17.32 -1.49
C SER A 172 3.57 17.96 -2.79
N ASP A 173 2.39 18.57 -2.77
CA ASP A 173 1.79 19.23 -3.93
C ASP A 173 2.58 20.48 -4.31
N VAL A 174 3.01 21.29 -3.33
CA VAL A 174 3.84 22.48 -3.57
C VAL A 174 5.20 22.09 -4.16
N LEU A 175 5.82 21.00 -3.68
CA LEU A 175 7.04 20.48 -4.30
C LEU A 175 6.83 20.13 -5.78
N CYS A 176 5.71 19.49 -6.10
CA CYS A 176 5.37 19.16 -7.48
C CYS A 176 5.08 20.41 -8.34
N GLU A 177 4.41 21.41 -7.78
CA GLU A 177 4.15 22.70 -8.45
C GLU A 177 5.45 23.46 -8.76
N GLN A 178 6.48 23.27 -7.94
CA GLN A 178 7.84 23.80 -8.17
C GLN A 178 8.68 22.94 -9.13
N GLY A 179 8.12 21.88 -9.71
CA GLY A 179 8.85 20.95 -10.59
C GLY A 179 9.84 20.05 -9.86
N ARG A 180 9.72 19.91 -8.53
CA ARG A 180 10.59 19.08 -7.69
C ARG A 180 9.98 17.68 -7.59
N PHE A 181 10.29 16.83 -8.57
CA PHE A 181 9.73 15.49 -8.68
C PHE A 181 10.62 14.38 -8.08
N GLY A 182 11.66 14.72 -7.33
CA GLY A 182 12.55 13.74 -6.69
C GLY A 182 13.86 13.51 -7.44
N GLN A 183 14.39 12.29 -7.38
CA GLN A 183 15.70 11.91 -7.93
C GLN A 183 15.82 12.25 -9.42
N LYS A 184 14.75 12.04 -10.20
CA LYS A 184 14.76 12.29 -11.65
C LYS A 184 14.93 13.76 -12.04
N THR A 185 14.62 14.69 -11.13
CA THR A 185 14.80 16.13 -11.30
C THR A 185 15.93 16.67 -10.42
N GLY A 186 16.69 15.80 -9.73
CA GLY A 186 17.74 16.18 -8.79
C GLY A 186 17.23 16.81 -7.48
N ARG A 187 15.93 17.05 -7.35
CA ARG A 187 15.30 17.75 -6.21
C ARG A 187 13.88 17.23 -5.98
N GLY A 188 13.58 16.90 -4.72
CA GLY A 188 12.25 16.53 -4.21
C GLY A 188 12.12 16.98 -2.76
N TYR A 189 11.84 16.05 -1.84
CA TYR A 189 12.03 16.27 -0.40
C TYR A 189 13.51 16.45 -0.04
N TYR A 190 14.41 15.85 -0.82
CA TYR A 190 15.86 15.98 -0.69
C TYR A 190 16.50 16.65 -1.90
N ILE A 191 17.78 17.00 -1.75
CA ILE A 191 18.70 17.34 -2.85
C ILE A 191 19.47 16.09 -3.25
N TYR A 192 19.64 15.90 -4.56
CA TYR A 192 20.45 14.85 -5.16
C TYR A 192 21.53 15.48 -6.06
N GLU A 193 22.71 15.70 -5.49
CA GLU A 193 23.82 16.38 -6.18
C GLU A 193 24.45 15.50 -7.27
N ASN A 194 24.75 16.08 -8.43
CA ASN A 194 25.59 15.47 -9.47
C ASN A 194 25.17 14.04 -9.91
N GLY A 195 23.86 13.74 -9.90
CA GLY A 195 23.35 12.41 -10.23
C GLY A 195 23.54 11.36 -9.14
N SER A 196 24.00 11.76 -7.94
CA SER A 196 24.02 10.94 -6.75
C SER A 196 22.60 10.49 -6.36
N ARG A 197 22.48 9.26 -5.87
CA ARG A 197 21.22 8.73 -5.32
C ARG A 197 21.12 8.91 -3.81
N THR A 198 22.13 9.52 -3.20
CA THR A 198 22.17 9.81 -1.76
C THR A 198 21.29 11.02 -1.47
N PRO A 199 20.27 10.89 -0.60
CA PRO A 199 19.43 12.02 -0.21
C PRO A 199 20.18 12.95 0.74
N THR A 200 20.27 14.23 0.40
CA THR A 200 20.80 15.29 1.28
C THR A 200 19.65 16.20 1.72
N PRO A 201 19.49 16.52 3.03
CA PRO A 201 18.44 17.40 3.52
C PRO A 201 18.44 18.76 2.80
N ASP A 202 17.27 19.23 2.38
CA ASP A 202 17.11 20.54 1.74
C ASP A 202 16.57 21.59 2.75
N PRO A 203 17.33 22.65 3.06
CA PRO A 203 16.84 23.75 3.90
C PRO A 203 15.59 24.46 3.34
N GLU A 204 15.40 24.51 2.02
CA GLU A 204 14.20 25.08 1.40
C GLU A 204 12.96 24.23 1.72
N VAL A 205 13.11 22.91 1.82
CA VAL A 205 12.01 22.01 2.19
C VAL A 205 11.65 22.21 3.65
N ALA A 206 12.64 22.35 4.55
CA ALA A 206 12.36 22.68 5.95
C ALA A 206 11.57 24.00 6.09
N ALA A 207 12.02 25.06 5.41
CA ALA A 207 11.33 26.35 5.39
C ALA A 207 9.92 26.26 4.78
N LEU A 208 9.72 25.49 3.71
CA LEU A 208 8.41 25.24 3.12
C LEU A 208 7.46 24.58 4.11
N ILE A 209 7.92 23.56 4.85
CA ILE A 209 7.09 22.85 5.83
C ILE A 209 6.68 23.80 6.95
N GLU A 210 7.60 24.61 7.49
CA GLU A 210 7.32 25.60 8.54
C GLU A 210 6.30 26.65 8.07
N ALA A 211 6.50 27.23 6.89
CA ALA A 211 5.58 28.19 6.31
C ALA A 211 4.19 27.58 6.05
N THR A 212 4.14 26.32 5.61
CA THR A 212 2.89 25.60 5.34
C THR A 212 2.13 25.31 6.63
N ALA A 213 2.82 24.84 7.68
CA ALA A 213 2.22 24.61 8.99
C ALA A 213 1.65 25.93 9.57
N ALA A 214 2.40 27.02 9.51
CA ALA A 214 1.95 28.34 9.97
C ALA A 214 0.71 28.83 9.20
N ARG A 215 0.69 28.67 7.87
CA ARG A 215 -0.45 29.04 7.01
C ARG A 215 -1.71 28.23 7.36
N LEU A 216 -1.55 26.97 7.76
CA LEU A 216 -2.66 26.10 8.17
C LEU A 216 -3.04 26.25 9.65
N GLY A 217 -2.35 27.11 10.41
CA GLY A 217 -2.60 27.29 11.85
C GLY A 217 -2.18 26.08 12.69
N ILE A 218 -1.26 25.25 12.20
CA ILE A 218 -0.79 24.05 12.90
C ILE A 218 0.44 24.43 13.74
N THR A 219 0.32 24.26 15.05
CA THR A 219 1.44 24.47 15.99
C THR A 219 2.41 23.31 15.92
N ARG A 220 3.65 23.59 15.49
CA ARG A 220 4.73 22.60 15.47
C ARG A 220 5.22 22.27 16.88
N ARG A 221 5.60 21.01 17.11
CA ARG A 221 6.14 20.48 18.37
C ARG A 221 7.28 19.50 18.10
N ALA A 222 8.05 19.19 19.15
CA ALA A 222 8.99 18.07 19.07
C ALA A 222 8.21 16.75 18.98
N ILE A 223 8.60 15.89 18.04
CA ILE A 223 8.04 14.56 17.85
C ILE A 223 9.15 13.55 18.11
N SER A 224 8.88 12.57 18.98
CA SER A 224 9.87 11.56 19.35
C SER A 224 10.00 10.48 18.27
N ASP A 225 11.15 9.80 18.23
CA ASP A 225 11.37 8.64 17.34
C ASP A 225 10.33 7.55 17.57
N GLN A 226 9.91 7.33 18.82
CA GLN A 226 8.86 6.37 19.16
C GLN A 226 7.53 6.77 18.53
N GLU A 227 7.12 8.04 18.66
CA GLU A 227 5.87 8.50 18.05
C GLU A 227 5.92 8.41 16.52
N ILE A 228 7.05 8.77 15.90
CA ILE A 228 7.25 8.60 14.46
C ILE A 228 7.07 7.13 14.07
N LEU A 229 7.71 6.20 14.80
CA LEU A 229 7.62 4.78 14.49
C LEU A 229 6.18 4.26 14.61
N GLU A 230 5.47 4.64 15.66
CA GLU A 230 4.07 4.26 15.87
C GLU A 230 3.19 4.77 14.74
N ARG A 231 3.33 6.05 14.37
CA ARG A 231 2.55 6.65 13.27
C ARG A 231 2.95 6.11 11.89
N MET A 232 4.15 5.55 11.73
CA MET A 232 4.57 4.88 10.49
C MET A 232 4.13 3.41 10.38
N THR A 233 3.68 2.79 11.48
CA THR A 233 3.39 1.36 11.55
C THR A 233 1.96 1.04 11.99
N TYR A 234 1.44 1.69 13.03
CA TYR A 234 0.13 1.37 13.61
C TYR A 234 -1.04 1.68 12.68
N PRO A 235 -1.07 2.79 11.91
CA PRO A 235 -2.14 3.02 10.95
C PRO A 235 -2.21 1.94 9.87
N MET A 236 -1.07 1.37 9.49
CA MET A 236 -1.03 0.23 8.57
C MET A 236 -1.56 -1.04 9.22
N ILE A 237 -1.17 -1.31 10.47
CA ILE A 237 -1.68 -2.47 11.23
C ILE A 237 -3.20 -2.37 11.42
N ASN A 238 -3.70 -1.16 11.68
CA ASN A 238 -5.13 -0.88 11.73
C ASN A 238 -5.82 -1.21 10.40
N GLU A 239 -5.21 -0.82 9.28
CA GLU A 239 -5.73 -1.15 7.95
C GLU A 239 -5.62 -2.64 7.63
N ALA A 240 -4.59 -3.34 8.11
CA ALA A 240 -4.47 -4.78 7.98
C ALA A 240 -5.65 -5.50 8.66
N ALA A 241 -6.08 -5.03 9.83
CA ALA A 241 -7.25 -5.56 10.50
C ALA A 241 -8.54 -5.33 9.70
N ARG A 242 -8.75 -4.13 9.13
CA ARG A 242 -9.88 -3.85 8.24
C ARG A 242 -9.90 -4.74 7.00
N ILE A 243 -8.73 -4.94 6.39
CA ILE A 243 -8.55 -5.86 5.26
C ILE A 243 -8.96 -7.30 5.59
N LEU A 244 -8.73 -7.75 6.84
CA LEU A 244 -9.16 -9.07 7.31
C LEU A 244 -10.66 -9.12 7.61
N GLU A 245 -11.22 -8.10 8.24
CA GLU A 245 -12.67 -7.97 8.50
C GLU A 245 -13.49 -8.04 7.21
N GLU A 246 -13.02 -7.33 6.19
CA GLU A 246 -13.66 -7.24 4.88
C GLU A 246 -13.42 -8.49 4.00
N GLY A 247 -12.62 -9.45 4.46
CA GLY A 247 -12.29 -10.66 3.71
C GLY A 247 -11.45 -10.41 2.45
N ILE A 248 -10.78 -9.26 2.38
CA ILE A 248 -9.84 -8.91 1.30
C ILE A 248 -8.58 -9.76 1.43
N ALA A 249 -8.06 -9.99 2.64
CA ALA A 249 -7.07 -11.03 2.90
C ALA A 249 -7.73 -12.20 3.66
N ILE A 250 -7.34 -13.43 3.35
CA ILE A 250 -7.90 -14.63 4.00
C ILE A 250 -7.21 -14.86 5.35
N ARG A 251 -5.92 -14.48 5.47
CA ARG A 251 -5.11 -14.74 6.67
C ARG A 251 -4.16 -13.57 6.93
N PRO A 252 -3.79 -13.30 8.20
CA PRO A 252 -2.78 -12.28 8.54
C PRO A 252 -1.43 -12.54 7.86
N SER A 253 -1.04 -13.80 7.71
CA SER A 253 0.20 -14.18 7.01
C SER A 253 0.24 -13.74 5.55
N ASP A 254 -0.92 -13.63 4.88
CA ASP A 254 -0.99 -13.17 3.49
C ASP A 254 -0.60 -11.69 3.40
N ILE A 255 -1.05 -10.89 4.38
CA ILE A 255 -0.67 -9.47 4.54
C ILE A 255 0.82 -9.35 4.88
N ASP A 256 1.32 -10.20 5.77
CA ASP A 256 2.75 -10.21 6.12
C ASP A 256 3.63 -10.48 4.90
N VAL A 257 3.27 -11.47 4.08
CA VAL A 257 3.98 -11.81 2.83
C VAL A 257 3.93 -10.63 1.84
N VAL A 258 2.78 -9.96 1.69
CA VAL A 258 2.68 -8.74 0.86
C VAL A 258 3.69 -7.69 1.32
N TRP A 259 3.78 -7.41 2.62
CA TRP A 259 4.67 -6.36 3.11
C TRP A 259 6.15 -6.72 3.06
N VAL A 260 6.50 -7.99 3.30
CA VAL A 260 7.88 -8.47 3.19
C VAL A 260 8.37 -8.40 1.74
N TYR A 261 7.62 -8.96 0.79
CA TYR A 261 8.08 -9.09 -0.60
C TYR A 261 7.76 -7.90 -1.50
N GLY A 262 6.79 -7.07 -1.12
CA GLY A 262 6.35 -5.90 -1.90
C GLY A 262 6.94 -4.58 -1.43
N TYR A 263 7.09 -4.42 -0.11
CA TYR A 263 7.38 -3.12 0.51
C TYR A 263 8.63 -3.13 1.41
N GLY A 264 9.34 -4.26 1.47
CA GLY A 264 10.59 -4.38 2.19
C GLY A 264 10.43 -4.33 3.71
N TRP A 265 9.30 -4.82 4.25
CA TRP A 265 9.18 -5.03 5.69
C TRP A 265 10.34 -5.92 6.18
N PRO A 266 11.06 -5.55 7.26
CA PRO A 266 12.20 -6.31 7.73
C PRO A 266 11.80 -7.73 8.13
N VAL A 267 12.28 -8.72 7.37
CA VAL A 267 11.88 -10.14 7.54
C VAL A 267 12.13 -10.70 8.94
N TRP A 268 13.17 -10.22 9.64
CA TRP A 268 13.48 -10.63 11.01
C TRP A 268 12.51 -10.06 12.05
N ARG A 269 11.62 -9.15 11.64
CA ARG A 269 10.45 -8.68 12.40
C ARG A 269 9.14 -9.33 11.91
N GLY A 270 9.21 -10.38 11.09
CA GLY A 270 8.05 -11.06 10.51
C GLY A 270 7.39 -10.23 9.42
N GLY A 271 6.23 -9.67 9.74
CA GLY A 271 5.43 -8.75 8.92
C GLY A 271 4.60 -7.83 9.83
N PRO A 272 3.79 -6.90 9.30
CA PRO A 272 2.96 -6.00 10.11
C PRO A 272 2.05 -6.71 11.12
N CYS A 273 1.37 -7.79 10.74
CA CYS A 273 0.48 -8.52 11.64
C CYS A 273 1.28 -9.25 12.72
N PHE A 274 2.34 -9.97 12.35
CA PHE A 274 3.23 -10.61 13.33
C PHE A 274 3.88 -9.59 14.28
N HIS A 275 4.32 -8.44 13.76
CA HIS A 275 4.89 -7.38 14.57
C HIS A 275 3.89 -6.79 15.55
N ALA A 276 2.62 -6.65 15.14
CA ALA A 276 1.56 -6.19 16.02
C ALA A 276 1.37 -7.13 17.23
N ASP A 277 1.47 -8.44 17.02
CA ASP A 277 1.40 -9.43 18.10
C ASP A 277 2.59 -9.33 19.06
N LEU A 278 3.79 -9.01 18.56
CA LEU A 278 4.97 -8.78 19.40
C LEU A 278 4.85 -7.52 20.26
N VAL A 279 4.24 -6.46 19.73
CA VAL A 279 4.00 -5.20 20.45
C VAL A 279 2.87 -5.37 21.48
N GLY A 280 1.86 -6.17 21.13
CA GLY A 280 0.63 -6.35 21.89
C GLY A 280 -0.48 -5.44 21.40
N LEU A 281 -1.61 -6.03 20.98
CA LEU A 281 -2.74 -5.30 20.44
C LEU A 281 -3.37 -4.27 21.41
N PRO A 282 -3.44 -4.49 22.74
CA PRO A 282 -3.95 -3.47 23.67
C PRO A 282 -3.17 -2.15 23.59
N THR A 283 -1.85 -2.22 23.46
CA THR A 283 -0.99 -1.04 23.27
C THR A 283 -1.32 -0.34 21.95
N ILE A 284 -1.42 -1.10 20.85
CA ILE A 284 -1.70 -0.53 19.52
C ILE A 284 -3.07 0.15 19.51
N VAL A 285 -4.10 -0.46 20.09
CA VAL A 285 -5.45 0.11 20.22
C VAL A 285 -5.42 1.42 21.01
N GLU A 286 -4.76 1.45 22.17
CA GLU A 286 -4.62 2.66 22.98
C GLU A 286 -3.92 3.78 22.21
N ARG A 287 -2.78 3.49 21.57
CA ARG A 287 -2.01 4.48 20.82
C ARG A 287 -2.76 5.00 19.59
N LEU A 288 -3.45 4.12 18.85
CA LEU A 288 -4.32 4.52 17.75
C LEU A 288 -5.45 5.44 18.21
N ALA A 289 -6.15 5.10 19.30
CA ALA A 289 -7.19 5.95 19.87
C ALA A 289 -6.62 7.30 20.34
N HIS A 290 -5.43 7.31 20.95
CA HIS A 290 -4.72 8.53 21.33
C HIS A 290 -4.45 9.42 20.11
N TYR A 291 -3.90 8.88 19.02
CA TYR A 291 -3.63 9.67 17.82
C TYR A 291 -4.91 10.12 17.11
N ALA A 292 -5.94 9.28 17.06
CA ALA A 292 -7.23 9.65 16.49
C ALA A 292 -7.85 10.84 17.23
N ASN A 293 -7.78 10.85 18.56
CA ASN A 293 -8.31 11.94 19.39
C ASN A 293 -7.48 13.22 19.30
N THR A 294 -6.15 13.11 19.29
CA THR A 294 -5.26 14.29 19.27
C THR A 294 -5.20 14.96 17.90
N THR A 295 -5.30 14.19 16.82
CA THR A 295 -5.28 14.72 15.43
C THR A 295 -6.66 15.01 14.88
N GLY A 296 -7.72 14.46 15.49
CA GLY A 296 -9.07 14.47 14.95
C GLY A 296 -9.27 13.53 13.75
N ASP A 297 -8.31 12.64 13.45
CA ASP A 297 -8.46 11.71 12.33
C ASP A 297 -9.27 10.47 12.71
N VAL A 298 -10.47 10.40 12.17
CA VAL A 298 -11.36 9.24 12.29
C VAL A 298 -10.74 7.98 11.66
N GLY A 299 -9.87 8.12 10.65
CA GLY A 299 -9.18 6.99 10.02
C GLY A 299 -8.22 6.24 10.96
N LEU A 300 -7.74 6.91 12.02
CA LEU A 300 -6.89 6.33 13.05
C LEU A 300 -7.66 5.63 14.16
N GLN A 301 -8.99 5.75 14.22
CA GLN A 301 -9.79 5.00 15.18
C GLN A 301 -9.52 3.50 15.03
N PRO A 302 -9.25 2.77 16.13
CA PRO A 302 -9.00 1.33 16.07
C PRO A 302 -10.14 0.61 15.35
N SER A 303 -9.82 -0.30 14.43
CA SER A 303 -10.79 -1.20 13.79
C SER A 303 -11.50 -2.07 14.82
N ASP A 304 -12.68 -2.59 14.48
CA ASP A 304 -13.46 -3.43 15.37
C ASP A 304 -12.70 -4.71 15.75
N LEU A 305 -11.97 -5.31 14.81
CA LEU A 305 -11.20 -6.54 14.94
C LEU A 305 -10.00 -6.33 15.86
N LEU A 306 -9.25 -5.24 15.71
CA LEU A 306 -8.18 -4.91 16.66
C LEU A 306 -8.74 -4.76 18.08
N THR A 307 -9.85 -4.02 18.21
CA THR A 307 -10.50 -3.79 19.51
C THR A 307 -10.98 -5.10 20.12
N GLN A 308 -11.61 -5.95 19.33
CA GLN A 308 -12.09 -7.27 19.74
C GLN A 308 -10.94 -8.17 20.17
N LEU A 309 -9.92 -8.36 19.32
CA LEU A 309 -8.78 -9.23 19.64
C LEU A 309 -8.05 -8.74 20.90
N ALA A 310 -7.84 -7.43 21.03
CA ALA A 310 -7.23 -6.84 22.22
C ALA A 310 -8.05 -7.11 23.49
N ALA A 311 -9.37 -6.93 23.44
CA ALA A 311 -10.27 -7.19 24.58
C ALA A 311 -10.31 -8.68 24.97
N GLU A 312 -10.16 -9.58 24.01
CA GLU A 312 -10.10 -11.03 24.24
C GLU A 312 -8.71 -11.53 24.67
N GLY A 313 -7.69 -10.66 24.74
CA GLY A 313 -6.32 -11.04 25.03
C GLY A 313 -5.66 -11.89 23.93
N LYS A 314 -6.12 -11.74 22.68
CA LYS A 314 -5.67 -12.46 21.49
C LYS A 314 -4.84 -11.58 20.57
N GLY A 315 -4.13 -12.23 19.64
CA GLY A 315 -3.41 -11.57 18.55
C GLY A 315 -3.97 -11.91 17.16
N PHE A 316 -3.37 -11.33 16.12
CA PHE A 316 -3.59 -11.74 14.74
C PHE A 316 -3.29 -13.23 14.54
N ALA A 317 -2.30 -13.78 15.25
CA ALA A 317 -2.02 -15.21 15.22
C ALA A 317 -3.23 -16.09 15.58
N ASP A 318 -4.24 -15.56 16.29
CA ASP A 318 -5.45 -16.28 16.67
C ASP A 318 -6.64 -16.06 15.73
N PHE A 319 -6.48 -15.16 14.75
CA PHE A 319 -7.49 -14.88 13.74
C PHE A 319 -7.89 -16.17 12.98
N GLY A 320 -9.20 -16.41 12.87
CA GLY A 320 -9.75 -17.57 12.15
C GLY A 320 -9.56 -18.93 12.85
N LYS A 321 -8.87 -19.02 14.00
CA LYS A 321 -8.73 -20.30 14.74
C LYS A 321 -10.04 -20.77 15.36
N GLY A 322 -10.91 -19.86 15.78
CA GLY A 322 -12.23 -20.20 16.36
C GLY A 322 -13.24 -20.76 15.34
N ALA A 323 -13.20 -20.28 14.09
CA ALA A 323 -14.12 -20.74 13.04
C ALA A 323 -13.85 -22.18 12.59
N LYS A 324 -12.61 -22.67 12.69
CA LYS A 324 -12.25 -24.06 12.37
C LYS A 324 -12.72 -25.07 13.42
N ALA A 325 -12.89 -24.67 14.68
CA ALA A 325 -13.38 -25.55 15.75
C ALA A 325 -14.90 -25.73 15.72
N ALA A 326 -15.64 -24.81 15.10
CA ALA A 326 -17.10 -24.90 14.94
C ALA A 326 -17.54 -25.58 13.63
N ALA A 327 -16.60 -25.80 12.70
CA ALA A 327 -16.84 -26.41 11.39
C ALA A 327 -16.28 -27.86 11.26
N ALA A 328 -15.81 -28.44 12.37
CA ALA A 328 -15.33 -29.81 12.50
C ALA A 328 -16.23 -30.57 13.48
#